data_AF-Q8TPI9-F1
#
_entry.id   AF-Q8TPI9-F1
#
_cell.length_a   1.000
_cell.length_b   1.000
_cell.length_c   1.000
_cell.angle_alpha   90.00
_cell.angle_beta   90.00
_cell.angle_gamma   90.00
#
_symmetry.space_group_name_H-M   'P 1'
#
loop_
_entity.id
_entity.type
_entity.pdbx_description
1 polymer ?
#
loop_
_entity_poly.entity_id
_entity_poly.type
_entity_poly.pdbx_seq_one_letter_code
_entity_poly.pdbx_strand_id
1 'polypeptide(L)'
;MSKKIGRNDPCPCGSGKKYKHCCLGNKGATINRTTSKSEKPVVSRLAIMRFEQKLQDKPEELEKIGKEIEKYSDDKDINFKDFILRSWNLNKVRDMSTSEIIEKLESMNIDFEIERFKKQARNYISAIQLAEDHYFTQNFQAPDQEEDFIWLAIIELWNRIIPEKWNMEMIDDLIQEGYEDIEKRNYGDGMEKWEKAWNMIMSIVPPHIKSVKDADKFISGLTQSIFNWCQDFEMELANAAVEDNSFYLKRIKYCQDFCRILPHSDESIIRNMIRAEAESYAELGDMETAKKLLQG
;
A
#
# COMPACT_ATOMS: atom_id res chain seq x y z
N MET A 1 6.00 43.99 -25.84
CA MET A 1 6.59 42.71 -25.38
C MET A 1 6.48 42.65 -23.86
N SER A 2 5.61 41.83 -23.29
CA SER A 2 5.47 41.69 -21.84
C SER A 2 6.61 40.82 -21.31
N LYS A 3 7.46 41.39 -20.44
CA LYS A 3 8.61 40.72 -19.84
C LYS A 3 8.11 39.52 -19.03
N LYS A 4 8.52 38.29 -19.38
CA LYS A 4 8.17 37.08 -18.62
C LYS A 4 8.74 37.21 -17.21
N ILE A 5 7.87 37.19 -16.20
CA ILE A 5 8.28 37.25 -14.80
C ILE A 5 8.76 35.87 -14.34
N GLY A 6 9.96 35.79 -13.78
CA GLY A 6 10.54 34.56 -13.26
C GLY A 6 9.90 34.14 -11.94
N ARG A 7 9.83 32.82 -11.67
CA ARG A 7 9.18 32.27 -10.47
C ARG A 7 9.78 32.77 -9.14
N ASN A 8 11.06 33.13 -9.14
CA ASN A 8 11.77 33.65 -7.97
C ASN A 8 11.80 35.19 -7.91
N ASP A 9 11.28 35.88 -8.93
CA ASP A 9 11.26 37.34 -8.97
C ASP A 9 10.27 37.90 -7.94
N PRO A 10 10.45 39.16 -7.50
CA PRO A 10 9.48 39.84 -6.65
C PRO A 10 8.09 39.86 -7.30
N CYS A 11 7.07 39.51 -6.52
CA CYS A 11 5.71 39.40 -7.01
C CYS A 11 5.15 40.79 -7.41
N PRO A 12 4.56 40.95 -8.61
CA PRO A 12 4.15 42.26 -9.13
C PRO A 12 2.92 42.83 -8.42
N CYS A 13 2.27 42.07 -7.53
CA CYS A 13 1.17 42.56 -6.70
C CYS A 13 1.62 43.47 -5.54
N GLY A 14 2.93 43.72 -5.39
CA GLY A 14 3.47 44.62 -4.36
C GLY A 14 3.61 43.99 -2.97
N SER A 15 3.42 42.68 -2.84
CA SER A 15 3.47 41.98 -1.54
C SER A 15 4.87 41.80 -0.93
N GLY A 16 5.94 42.13 -1.67
CA GLY A 16 7.33 41.91 -1.26
C GLY A 16 7.80 40.44 -1.28
N LYS A 17 6.91 39.47 -1.55
CA LYS A 17 7.23 38.03 -1.62
C LYS A 17 7.67 37.60 -3.03
N LYS A 18 8.37 36.46 -3.15
CA LYS A 18 8.68 35.83 -4.46
C LYS A 18 7.41 35.38 -5.18
N TYR A 19 7.33 35.52 -6.50
CA TYR A 19 6.13 35.26 -7.31
C TYR A 19 5.53 33.85 -7.07
N LYS A 20 6.38 32.82 -6.93
CA LYS A 20 5.96 31.43 -6.63
C LYS A 20 5.24 31.25 -5.29
N HIS A 21 5.52 32.11 -4.30
CA HIS A 21 4.94 32.03 -2.94
C HIS A 21 3.83 33.06 -2.72
N CYS A 22 3.34 33.69 -3.79
CA CYS A 22 2.29 34.69 -3.72
C CYS A 22 1.24 34.42 -4.82
N CYS A 23 1.16 35.26 -5.85
CA CYS A 23 0.10 35.16 -6.86
C CYS A 23 0.13 33.88 -7.72
N LEU A 24 1.25 33.17 -7.81
CA LEU A 24 1.32 31.88 -8.50
C LEU A 24 0.67 30.75 -7.68
N GLY A 25 0.75 30.82 -6.35
CA GLY A 25 0.19 29.81 -5.45
C GLY A 25 -1.25 30.08 -5.03
N ASN A 26 -1.75 31.31 -5.20
CA ASN A 26 -3.02 31.77 -4.62
C ASN A 26 -4.17 31.96 -5.63
N LYS A 27 -4.18 31.24 -6.75
CA LYS A 27 -5.43 31.09 -7.53
C LYS A 27 -6.32 30.07 -6.80
N GLY A 28 -7.17 30.61 -5.94
CA GLY A 28 -7.84 29.93 -4.84
C GLY A 28 -8.83 28.81 -5.20
N ALA A 29 -8.82 27.83 -4.30
CA ALA A 29 -9.87 26.96 -3.78
C ALA A 29 -11.24 26.93 -4.46
N THR A 30 -11.60 25.75 -4.96
CA THR A 30 -12.92 25.13 -4.77
C THR A 30 -12.78 23.61 -4.73
N ILE A 31 -13.65 23.00 -3.93
CA ILE A 31 -13.75 21.61 -3.49
C ILE A 31 -13.78 20.60 -4.66
N ASN A 32 -13.19 19.41 -4.43
CA ASN A 32 -13.23 18.18 -5.23
C ASN A 32 -12.66 18.23 -6.67
N ARG A 33 -11.49 17.63 -6.88
CA ARG A 33 -11.22 16.64 -7.95
C ARG A 33 -9.75 16.22 -8.01
N THR A 34 -9.55 14.91 -8.06
CA THR A 34 -8.49 14.22 -8.81
C THR A 34 -8.01 15.04 -10.01
N THR A 35 -6.71 15.35 -10.09
CA THR A 35 -6.03 15.50 -11.38
C THR A 35 -4.61 14.97 -11.27
N SER A 36 -4.34 13.98 -12.11
CA SER A 36 -3.02 13.52 -12.49
C SER A 36 -2.10 14.69 -12.84
N LYS A 37 -0.87 14.63 -12.34
CA LYS A 37 0.26 15.37 -12.90
C LYS A 37 1.34 14.34 -13.26
N SER A 38 1.43 14.06 -14.56
CA SER A 38 2.62 13.54 -15.27
C SER A 38 3.45 12.47 -14.57
N GLU A 39 3.09 11.21 -14.82
CA GLU A 39 3.93 10.09 -15.30
C GLU A 39 5.45 10.20 -15.10
N LYS A 40 5.88 10.17 -13.84
CA LYS A 40 6.88 9.19 -13.43
C LYS A 40 6.17 8.23 -12.48
N PRO A 41 6.34 6.90 -12.56
CA PRO A 41 5.82 6.04 -11.52
C PRO A 41 6.51 6.45 -10.22
N VAL A 42 5.78 7.14 -9.34
CA VAL A 42 6.24 7.38 -7.97
C VAL A 42 6.06 6.03 -7.29
N VAL A 43 7.14 5.28 -7.17
CA VAL A 43 7.17 4.06 -6.36
C VAL A 43 6.74 4.47 -4.95
N SER A 44 5.74 3.80 -4.39
CA SER A 44 5.27 4.12 -3.04
C SER A 44 6.40 3.91 -2.04
N ARG A 45 6.43 4.71 -0.96
CA ARG A 45 7.46 4.58 0.07
C ARG A 45 7.48 3.18 0.68
N LEU A 46 6.30 2.60 0.86
CA LEU A 46 6.11 1.22 1.32
C LEU A 46 6.80 0.20 0.39
N ALA A 47 6.63 0.34 -0.92
CA ALA A 47 7.29 -0.55 -1.88
C ALA A 47 8.81 -0.44 -1.83
N ILE A 48 9.36 0.76 -1.59
CA ILE A 48 10.80 0.97 -1.42
C ILE A 48 11.30 0.24 -0.16
N MET A 49 10.66 0.47 1.00
CA MET A 49 11.05 -0.17 2.27
C MET A 49 11.04 -1.70 2.17
N ARG A 50 10.04 -2.27 1.49
CA ARG A 50 9.95 -3.72 1.28
C ARG A 50 11.01 -4.24 0.33
N PHE A 51 11.31 -3.48 -0.73
CA PHE A 51 12.39 -3.83 -1.63
C PHE A 51 13.74 -3.85 -0.88
N GLU A 52 14.03 -2.83 -0.08
CA GLU A 52 15.23 -2.76 0.75
C GLU A 52 15.31 -3.93 1.73
N GLN A 53 14.21 -4.25 2.42
CA GLN A 53 14.14 -5.41 3.31
C GLN A 53 14.42 -6.73 2.57
N LYS A 54 13.78 -6.94 1.42
CA LYS A 54 13.99 -8.15 0.60
C LYS A 54 15.44 -8.33 0.19
N LEU A 55 16.15 -7.24 -0.11
CA LEU A 55 17.58 -7.28 -0.41
C LEU A 55 18.42 -7.60 0.83
N GLN A 56 18.04 -7.11 2.01
CA GLN A 56 18.69 -7.50 3.27
C GLN A 56 18.49 -9.01 3.55
N ASP A 57 17.30 -9.55 3.29
CA ASP A 57 16.96 -10.96 3.49
C ASP A 57 17.59 -11.90 2.44
N LYS A 58 18.05 -11.36 1.30
CA LYS A 58 18.65 -12.12 0.19
C LYS A 58 20.01 -11.58 -0.24
N PRO A 59 21.10 -11.96 0.47
CA PRO A 59 22.45 -11.46 0.20
C PRO A 59 22.93 -11.69 -1.25
N GLU A 60 22.52 -12.79 -1.88
CA GLU A 60 22.83 -13.12 -3.28
C GLU A 60 22.19 -12.12 -4.26
N GLU A 61 20.93 -11.73 -4.03
CA GLU A 61 20.23 -10.74 -4.86
C GLU A 61 20.83 -9.35 -4.64
N LEU A 62 21.14 -8.98 -3.39
CA LEU A 62 21.82 -7.72 -3.06
C LEU A 62 23.19 -7.61 -3.75
N GLU A 63 23.99 -8.68 -3.72
CA GLU A 63 25.29 -8.72 -4.40
C GLU A 63 25.15 -8.52 -5.91
N LYS A 64 24.17 -9.19 -6.52
CA LYS A 64 23.88 -9.06 -7.95
C LYS A 64 23.47 -7.64 -8.32
N ILE A 65 22.53 -7.05 -7.58
CA ILE A 65 22.04 -5.69 -7.86
C ILE A 65 23.11 -4.64 -7.59
N GLY A 66 23.88 -4.79 -6.50
CA GLY A 66 25.00 -3.91 -6.19
C GLY A 66 26.00 -3.82 -7.33
N LYS A 67 26.40 -4.97 -7.90
CA LYS A 67 27.30 -5.03 -9.08
C LYS A 67 26.71 -4.35 -10.31
N GLU A 68 25.40 -4.43 -10.53
CA GLU A 68 24.77 -3.73 -11.65
C GLU A 68 24.76 -2.22 -11.44
N ILE A 69 24.43 -1.74 -10.23
CA ILE A 69 24.39 -0.30 -9.92
C ILE A 69 25.79 0.32 -10.01
N GLU A 70 26.81 -0.37 -9.52
CA GLU A 70 28.22 0.07 -9.58
C GLU A 70 28.72 0.28 -11.02
N LYS A 71 28.15 -0.40 -12.02
CA LYS A 71 28.52 -0.19 -13.43
C LYS A 71 28.08 1.16 -13.99
N TYR A 72 27.04 1.76 -13.40
CA TYR A 72 26.43 3.00 -13.89
C TYR A 72 26.67 4.20 -12.97
N SER A 73 27.27 3.98 -11.78
CA SER A 73 27.63 5.05 -10.86
C SER A 73 29.04 5.55 -11.16
N ASP A 74 29.16 6.80 -11.61
CA ASP A 74 30.43 7.53 -11.64
C ASP A 74 30.90 7.92 -10.22
N ASP A 75 30.00 7.83 -9.25
CA ASP A 75 30.20 8.22 -7.86
C ASP A 75 30.59 6.99 -7.01
N LYS A 76 31.81 6.99 -6.48
CA LYS A 76 32.37 5.91 -5.64
C LYS A 76 32.05 6.07 -4.16
N ASP A 77 31.40 7.17 -3.76
CA ASP A 77 31.32 7.55 -2.36
C ASP A 77 30.12 6.92 -1.61
N ILE A 78 29.17 6.30 -2.31
CA ILE A 78 28.07 5.54 -1.68
C ILE A 78 28.13 4.08 -2.10
N ASN A 79 28.60 3.22 -1.19
CA ASN A 79 28.51 1.78 -1.37
C ASN A 79 27.05 1.34 -1.18
N PHE A 80 26.34 1.07 -2.28
CA PHE A 80 24.93 0.65 -2.28
C PHE A 80 24.67 -0.53 -1.34
N LYS A 81 25.59 -1.50 -1.29
CA LYS A 81 25.44 -2.66 -0.41
C LYS A 81 25.52 -2.27 1.06
N ASP A 82 26.49 -1.42 1.41
CA ASP A 82 26.64 -0.91 2.78
C ASP A 82 25.43 -0.04 3.18
N PHE A 83 24.89 0.77 2.26
CA PHE A 83 23.63 1.50 2.45
C PHE A 83 22.50 0.54 2.81
N ILE A 84 22.21 -0.46 1.96
CA ILE A 84 21.09 -1.38 2.18
C ILE A 84 21.24 -2.16 3.50
N LEU A 85 22.44 -2.61 3.85
CA LEU A 85 22.67 -3.37 5.08
C LEU A 85 22.48 -2.50 6.35
N ARG A 86 22.81 -1.21 6.26
CA ARG A 86 22.64 -0.26 7.37
C ARG A 86 21.21 0.27 7.50
N SER A 87 20.45 0.31 6.39
CA SER A 87 19.06 0.80 6.39
C SER A 87 18.18 0.06 7.41
N TRP A 88 17.29 0.81 8.05
CA TRP A 88 16.22 0.26 8.85
C TRP A 88 15.27 -0.58 7.99
N ASN A 89 14.63 -1.58 8.60
CA ASN A 89 13.61 -2.40 7.95
C ASN A 89 12.52 -2.79 8.98
N LEU A 90 11.41 -3.37 8.52
CA LEU A 90 10.28 -3.71 9.39
C LEU A 90 10.69 -4.73 10.47
N ASN A 91 11.49 -5.74 10.13
CA ASN A 91 11.92 -6.77 11.08
C ASN A 91 12.78 -6.18 12.21
N LYS A 92 13.75 -5.32 11.90
CA LYS A 92 14.59 -4.62 12.88
C LYS A 92 13.74 -3.83 13.88
N VAL A 93 12.69 -3.16 13.42
CA VAL A 93 11.79 -2.39 14.30
C VAL A 93 10.83 -3.31 15.07
N ARG A 94 10.35 -4.40 14.46
CA ARG A 94 9.53 -5.42 15.14
C ARG A 94 10.27 -6.07 16.32
N ASP A 95 11.58 -6.29 16.20
CA ASP A 95 12.41 -6.87 17.25
C ASP A 95 12.61 -5.92 18.46
N MET A 96 12.38 -4.61 18.29
CA MET A 96 12.42 -3.65 19.38
C MET A 96 11.13 -3.72 20.22
N SER A 97 11.24 -3.47 21.52
CA SER A 97 10.08 -3.23 22.40
C SER A 97 9.42 -1.87 22.11
N THR A 98 8.17 -1.72 22.54
CA THR A 98 7.42 -0.45 22.33
C THR A 98 8.14 0.75 22.96
N SER A 99 8.74 0.58 24.14
CA SER A 99 9.52 1.63 24.80
C SER A 99 10.78 1.98 24.02
N GLU A 100 11.52 1.00 23.51
CA GLU A 100 12.73 1.24 22.71
C GLU A 100 12.41 2.01 21.41
N ILE A 101 11.27 1.72 20.77
CA ILE A 101 10.85 2.46 19.58
C ILE A 101 10.58 3.93 19.93
N ILE A 102 9.86 4.19 21.04
CA ILE A 102 9.54 5.55 21.49
C ILE A 102 10.81 6.30 21.89
N GLU A 103 11.70 5.69 22.68
CA GLU A 103 12.99 6.28 23.07
C GLU A 103 13.84 6.63 21.85
N LYS A 104 13.82 5.78 20.81
CA LYS A 104 14.54 6.07 19.56
C LYS A 104 13.92 7.27 18.83
N LEU A 105 12.59 7.38 18.75
CA LEU A 105 11.92 8.58 18.21
C LEU A 105 12.31 9.84 18.99
N GLU A 106 12.29 9.79 20.32
CA GLU A 106 12.68 10.91 21.18
C GLU A 106 14.15 11.31 20.96
N SER A 107 15.05 10.34 20.78
CA SER A 107 16.46 10.61 20.46
C SER A 107 16.65 11.37 19.14
N MET A 108 15.67 11.28 18.24
CA MET A 108 15.61 12.00 16.97
C MET A 108 14.84 13.32 17.09
N ASN A 109 14.57 13.79 18.30
CA ASN A 109 13.76 14.98 18.58
C ASN A 109 12.32 14.89 18.04
N ILE A 110 11.74 13.68 18.07
CA ILE A 110 10.35 13.43 17.69
C ILE A 110 9.55 13.17 18.96
N ASP A 111 8.65 14.09 19.27
CA ASP A 111 7.72 13.94 20.38
C ASP A 111 6.64 12.91 20.01
N PHE A 112 6.55 11.84 20.79
CA PHE A 112 5.55 10.78 20.64
C PHE A 112 4.76 10.61 21.94
N GLU A 113 3.43 10.76 21.85
CA GLU A 113 2.52 10.55 22.97
C GLU A 113 1.37 9.65 22.53
N ILE A 114 1.08 8.62 23.33
CA ILE A 114 0.18 7.52 22.95
C ILE A 114 -1.25 8.00 22.69
N GLU A 115 -1.80 8.88 23.53
CA GLU A 115 -3.18 9.34 23.39
C GLU A 115 -3.34 10.31 22.21
N ARG A 116 -2.35 11.16 21.95
CA ARG A 116 -2.27 11.99 20.74
C ARG A 116 -2.19 11.12 19.50
N PHE A 117 -1.33 10.11 19.48
CA PHE A 117 -1.21 9.16 18.38
C PHE A 117 -2.55 8.47 18.10
N LYS A 118 -3.21 7.92 19.13
CA LYS A 118 -4.55 7.32 19.01
C LYS A 118 -5.57 8.28 18.41
N LYS A 119 -5.56 9.55 18.84
CA LYS A 119 -6.48 10.58 18.33
C LYS A 119 -6.20 10.92 16.87
N GLN A 120 -4.93 11.03 16.48
CA GLN A 120 -4.51 11.29 15.11
C GLN A 120 -4.92 10.11 14.21
N ALA A 121 -4.54 8.89 14.58
CA ALA A 121 -4.77 7.66 13.82
C ALA A 121 -6.22 7.47 13.38
N ARG A 122 -7.21 7.93 14.17
CA ARG A 122 -8.65 7.87 13.82
C ARG A 122 -8.98 8.45 12.44
N ASN A 123 -8.25 9.48 12.01
CA ASN A 123 -8.51 10.19 10.75
C ASN A 123 -7.68 9.66 9.57
N TYR A 124 -6.87 8.63 9.78
CA TYR A 124 -5.99 8.07 8.78
C TYR A 124 -6.35 6.61 8.49
N ILE A 125 -6.03 6.21 7.25
CA ILE A 125 -6.01 4.81 6.81
C ILE A 125 -4.58 4.33 6.50
N SER A 126 -3.59 5.23 6.55
CA SER A 126 -2.17 4.96 6.27
C SER A 126 -1.33 5.43 7.44
N ALA A 127 -0.53 4.51 7.98
CA ALA A 127 0.47 4.84 8.99
C ALA A 127 1.59 5.70 8.39
N ILE A 128 1.94 5.46 7.12
CA ILE A 128 2.94 6.27 6.40
C ILE A 128 2.47 7.72 6.26
N GLN A 129 1.23 7.94 5.78
CA GLN A 129 0.70 9.30 5.64
C GLN A 129 0.58 10.00 7.01
N LEU A 130 0.16 9.27 8.05
CA LEU A 130 0.12 9.81 9.41
C LEU A 130 1.52 10.23 9.88
N ALA A 131 2.54 9.43 9.60
CA ALA A 131 3.93 9.78 9.91
C ALA A 131 4.32 11.08 9.20
N GLU A 132 4.10 11.16 7.89
CA GLU A 132 4.44 12.34 7.07
C GLU A 132 3.78 13.62 7.59
N ASP A 133 2.49 13.56 7.95
CA ASP A 133 1.73 14.73 8.34
C ASP A 133 2.06 15.22 9.76
N HIS A 134 2.45 14.32 10.67
CA HIS A 134 2.55 14.63 12.11
C HIS A 134 3.93 14.46 12.74
N TYR A 135 4.80 13.65 12.14
CA TYR A 135 6.09 13.29 12.73
C TYR A 135 7.25 13.87 11.90
N PHE A 136 7.15 13.83 10.58
CA PHE A 136 8.10 14.51 9.70
C PHE A 136 7.94 16.04 9.67
N THR A 137 6.79 16.57 10.11
CA THR A 137 6.58 18.01 10.26
C THR A 137 7.19 18.57 11.54
N GLN A 138 7.66 17.71 12.44
CA GLN A 138 8.41 18.11 13.62
C GLN A 138 9.84 18.49 13.23
N ASN A 139 10.53 19.25 14.08
CA ASN A 139 11.94 19.60 13.86
C ASN A 139 12.85 18.41 14.23
N PHE A 140 12.69 17.28 13.52
CA PHE A 140 13.45 16.07 13.80
C PHE A 140 14.93 16.27 13.46
N GLN A 141 15.78 15.53 14.16
CA GLN A 141 17.22 15.45 13.93
C GLN A 141 17.57 13.99 13.71
N ALA A 142 17.75 13.62 12.45
CA ALA A 142 18.18 12.29 12.06
C ALA A 142 19.48 12.42 11.26
N PRO A 143 20.53 11.64 11.57
CA PRO A 143 21.60 11.38 10.62
C PRO A 143 21.01 10.86 9.30
N ASP A 144 21.72 11.08 8.19
CA ASP A 144 21.37 10.48 6.91
C ASP A 144 21.16 8.95 7.11
N GLN A 145 20.09 8.39 6.51
CA GLN A 145 19.65 6.98 6.64
C GLN A 145 18.85 6.59 7.90
N GLU A 146 18.76 7.46 8.91
CA GLU A 146 17.92 7.18 10.09
C GLU A 146 16.48 7.69 9.96
N GLU A 147 16.21 8.57 8.99
CA GLU A 147 14.88 9.11 8.69
C GLU A 147 13.83 8.00 8.45
N ASP A 148 14.27 6.88 7.85
CA ASP A 148 13.43 5.73 7.52
C ASP A 148 12.81 5.07 8.74
N PHE A 149 13.50 5.19 9.88
CA PHE A 149 13.02 4.70 11.16
C PHE A 149 11.66 5.29 11.53
N ILE A 150 11.38 6.55 11.18
CA ILE A 150 10.14 7.23 11.59
C ILE A 150 8.92 6.53 10.98
N TRP A 151 8.92 6.27 9.67
CA TRP A 151 7.83 5.55 9.02
C TRP A 151 7.66 4.15 9.60
N LEU A 152 8.76 3.40 9.76
CA LEU A 152 8.75 2.04 10.26
C LEU A 152 8.25 1.97 11.72
N ALA A 153 8.69 2.92 12.55
CA ALA A 153 8.25 3.07 13.93
C ALA A 153 6.76 3.37 14.01
N ILE A 154 6.24 4.30 13.20
CA ILE A 154 4.82 4.64 13.20
C ILE A 154 3.95 3.48 12.71
N ILE A 155 4.39 2.72 11.70
CA ILE A 155 3.71 1.48 11.27
C ILE A 155 3.64 0.48 12.43
N GLU A 156 4.77 0.20 13.07
CA GLU A 156 4.84 -0.80 14.14
C GLU A 156 4.08 -0.37 15.40
N LEU A 157 4.18 0.91 15.79
CA LEU A 157 3.42 1.48 16.90
C LEU A 157 1.91 1.47 16.62
N TRP A 158 1.49 1.68 15.38
CA TRP A 158 0.08 1.51 15.00
C TRP A 158 -0.39 0.07 15.29
N ASN A 159 0.36 -0.91 14.80
CA ASN A 159 0.04 -2.33 14.95
C ASN A 159 -0.06 -2.76 16.43
N ARG A 160 0.76 -2.16 17.31
CA ARG A 160 0.79 -2.49 18.74
C ARG A 160 -0.23 -1.73 19.58
N ILE A 161 -0.44 -0.45 19.30
CA ILE A 161 -1.23 0.45 20.16
C ILE A 161 -2.71 0.44 19.77
N ILE A 162 -3.01 0.22 18.48
CA ILE A 162 -4.38 0.30 17.92
C ILE A 162 -4.64 -0.92 17.00
N PRO A 163 -4.43 -2.16 17.48
CA PRO A 163 -4.53 -3.36 16.65
C PRO A 163 -5.92 -3.57 16.04
N GLU A 164 -6.96 -2.99 16.65
CA GLU A 164 -8.34 -3.05 16.18
C GLU A 164 -8.62 -2.16 14.96
N LYS A 165 -7.76 -1.17 14.68
CA LYS A 165 -7.90 -0.28 13.52
C LYS A 165 -6.91 -0.66 12.44
N TRP A 166 -7.44 -1.24 11.38
CA TRP A 166 -6.65 -1.59 10.21
C TRP A 166 -6.12 -0.36 9.48
N ASN A 167 -4.88 -0.45 9.01
CA ASN A 167 -4.25 0.50 8.10
C ASN A 167 -3.93 -0.21 6.78
N MET A 168 -3.62 0.57 5.75
CA MET A 168 -3.36 0.06 4.41
C MET A 168 -2.02 -0.68 4.30
N GLU A 169 -1.03 -0.34 5.12
CA GLU A 169 0.23 -1.07 5.16
C GLU A 169 0.02 -2.52 5.59
N MET A 170 -0.88 -2.78 6.56
CA MET A 170 -1.28 -4.14 6.96
C MET A 170 -2.02 -4.89 5.84
N ILE A 171 -2.87 -4.21 5.06
CA ILE A 171 -3.51 -4.81 3.88
C ILE A 171 -2.42 -5.26 2.91
N ASP A 172 -1.51 -4.35 2.60
CA ASP A 172 -0.45 -4.60 1.63
C ASP A 172 0.49 -5.70 2.14
N ASP A 173 0.72 -5.83 3.46
CA ASP A 173 1.52 -6.91 4.06
C ASP A 173 0.85 -8.26 3.78
N LEU A 174 -0.44 -8.40 4.08
CA LEU A 174 -1.19 -9.64 3.85
C LEU A 174 -1.28 -10.03 2.38
N ILE A 175 -1.38 -9.05 1.48
CA ILE A 175 -1.37 -9.31 0.03
C ILE A 175 -0.03 -9.94 -0.37
N GLN A 176 1.10 -9.35 0.03
CA GLN A 176 2.41 -9.86 -0.37
C GLN A 176 2.75 -11.19 0.31
N GLU A 177 2.46 -11.33 1.59
CA GLU A 177 2.64 -12.60 2.31
C GLU A 177 1.82 -13.73 1.65
N GLY A 178 0.60 -13.43 1.18
CA GLY A 178 -0.19 -14.41 0.45
C GLY A 178 0.43 -14.81 -0.89
N TYR A 179 0.99 -13.86 -1.66
CA TYR A 179 1.77 -14.23 -2.86
C TYR A 179 2.97 -15.12 -2.52
N GLU A 180 3.72 -14.80 -1.45
CA GLU A 180 4.87 -15.60 -1.02
C GLU A 180 4.47 -17.03 -0.61
N ASP A 181 3.33 -17.20 0.04
CA ASP A 181 2.80 -18.51 0.40
C ASP A 181 2.38 -19.30 -0.84
N ILE A 182 1.69 -18.67 -1.78
CA ILE A 182 1.25 -19.29 -3.03
C ILE A 182 2.44 -19.71 -3.90
N GLU A 183 3.49 -18.88 -3.99
CA GLU A 183 4.74 -19.24 -4.67
C GLU A 183 5.39 -20.50 -4.05
N LYS A 184 5.24 -20.70 -2.74
CA LYS A 184 5.69 -21.89 -2.00
C LYS A 184 4.68 -23.05 -2.03
N ARG A 185 3.58 -22.93 -2.79
CA ARG A 185 2.44 -23.87 -2.84
C ARG A 185 1.72 -24.07 -1.50
N ASN A 186 1.83 -23.11 -0.59
CA ASN A 186 1.10 -23.11 0.68
C ASN A 186 -0.24 -22.40 0.53
N TYR A 187 -1.15 -22.98 -0.27
CA TYR A 187 -2.43 -22.35 -0.60
C TYR A 187 -3.31 -22.08 0.61
N GLY A 188 -3.28 -22.95 1.64
CA GLY A 188 -4.08 -22.78 2.86
C GLY A 188 -3.82 -21.44 3.55
N ASP A 189 -2.56 -21.22 3.92
CA ASP A 189 -2.15 -19.99 4.60
C ASP A 189 -2.26 -18.76 3.69
N GLY A 190 -1.92 -18.91 2.40
CA GLY A 190 -2.01 -17.81 1.42
C GLY A 190 -3.45 -17.32 1.24
N MET A 191 -4.41 -18.24 1.10
CA MET A 191 -5.82 -17.89 0.95
C MET A 191 -6.42 -17.30 2.22
N GLU A 192 -6.00 -17.74 3.41
CA GLU A 192 -6.44 -17.13 4.68
C GLU A 192 -5.98 -15.66 4.77
N LYS A 193 -4.72 -15.39 4.40
CA LYS A 193 -4.20 -14.01 4.37
C LYS A 193 -4.92 -13.14 3.35
N TRP A 194 -5.18 -13.66 2.16
CA TRP A 194 -5.92 -12.91 1.13
C TRP A 194 -7.39 -12.69 1.47
N GLU A 195 -8.07 -13.65 2.12
CA GLU A 195 -9.42 -13.44 2.65
C GLU A 195 -9.43 -12.35 3.72
N LYS A 196 -8.44 -12.34 4.61
CA LYS A 196 -8.28 -11.28 5.61
C LYS A 196 -8.03 -9.93 4.95
N ALA A 197 -7.13 -9.85 3.96
CA ALA A 197 -6.87 -8.62 3.21
C ALA A 197 -8.13 -8.10 2.52
N TRP A 198 -8.93 -8.97 1.88
CA TRP A 198 -10.19 -8.61 1.24
C TRP A 198 -11.17 -7.98 2.24
N ASN A 199 -11.36 -8.63 3.38
CA ASN A 199 -12.23 -8.14 4.45
C ASN A 199 -11.74 -6.78 4.99
N MET A 200 -10.43 -6.59 5.09
CA MET A 200 -9.84 -5.33 5.51
C MET A 200 -10.11 -4.20 4.52
N ILE A 201 -9.85 -4.43 3.24
CA ILE A 201 -10.15 -3.47 2.16
C ILE A 201 -11.63 -3.09 2.23
N MET A 202 -12.54 -4.06 2.29
CA MET A 202 -13.98 -3.79 2.27
C MET A 202 -14.51 -3.08 3.53
N SER A 203 -13.81 -3.14 4.66
CA SER A 203 -14.15 -2.35 5.85
C SER A 203 -13.65 -0.90 5.78
N ILE A 204 -12.54 -0.66 5.08
CA ILE A 204 -11.91 0.66 4.95
C ILE A 204 -12.58 1.46 3.83
N VAL A 205 -12.92 0.78 2.73
CA VAL A 205 -13.62 1.37 1.60
C VAL A 205 -15.03 1.81 2.02
N PRO A 206 -15.38 3.11 1.87
CA PRO A 206 -16.70 3.59 2.22
C PRO A 206 -17.83 2.84 1.49
N PRO A 207 -18.97 2.54 2.14
CA PRO A 207 -20.03 1.71 1.55
C PRO A 207 -20.66 2.25 0.25
N HIS A 208 -20.50 3.55 -0.03
CA HIS A 208 -20.99 4.19 -1.26
C HIS A 208 -20.08 3.94 -2.47
N ILE A 209 -18.82 3.51 -2.25
CA ILE A 209 -17.93 3.07 -3.31
C ILE A 209 -18.37 1.65 -3.72
N LYS A 210 -18.81 1.53 -4.97
CA LYS A 210 -19.43 0.31 -5.52
C LYS A 210 -18.69 -0.24 -6.74
N SER A 211 -17.48 0.25 -7.02
CA SER A 211 -16.63 -0.27 -8.09
C SER A 211 -15.22 -0.52 -7.55
N VAL A 212 -14.59 -1.60 -7.99
CA VAL A 212 -13.20 -1.92 -7.60
C VAL A 212 -12.23 -0.82 -8.06
N LYS A 213 -12.52 -0.17 -9.19
CA LYS A 213 -11.71 0.95 -9.72
C LYS A 213 -11.75 2.17 -8.81
N ASP A 214 -12.90 2.48 -8.21
CA ASP A 214 -13.00 3.59 -7.27
C ASP A 214 -12.46 3.20 -5.88
N ALA A 215 -12.54 1.92 -5.50
CA ALA A 215 -11.83 1.39 -4.33
C ALA A 215 -10.31 1.54 -4.49
N ASP A 216 -9.77 1.23 -5.67
CA ASP A 216 -8.35 1.42 -6.01
C ASP A 216 -7.92 2.87 -5.89
N LYS A 217 -8.75 3.81 -6.36
CA LYS A 217 -8.46 5.25 -6.20
C LYS A 217 -8.54 5.70 -4.75
N PHE A 218 -9.41 5.08 -3.95
CA PHE A 218 -9.57 5.40 -2.54
C PHE A 218 -8.36 4.93 -1.72
N ILE A 219 -7.83 3.74 -2.02
CA ILE A 219 -6.62 3.18 -1.39
C ILE A 219 -5.44 3.22 -2.38
N SER A 220 -5.03 4.42 -2.80
CA SER A 220 -4.13 4.61 -3.95
C SER A 220 -2.63 4.33 -3.71
N GLY A 221 -2.26 3.75 -2.56
CA GLY A 221 -0.85 3.52 -2.18
C GLY A 221 -0.47 2.06 -1.94
N LEU A 222 -1.36 1.11 -2.22
CA LEU A 222 -1.00 -0.32 -2.20
C LEU A 222 0.02 -0.62 -3.29
N THR A 223 0.91 -1.58 -3.03
CA THR A 223 1.89 -2.07 -4.00
C THR A 223 1.19 -2.80 -5.15
N GLN A 224 0.08 -3.49 -4.84
CA GLN A 224 -0.78 -4.13 -5.82
C GLN A 224 -2.07 -3.34 -6.01
N SER A 225 -2.48 -3.20 -7.27
CA SER A 225 -3.82 -2.71 -7.59
C SER A 225 -4.85 -3.74 -7.11
N ILE A 226 -5.86 -3.29 -6.36
CA ILE A 226 -7.01 -4.08 -5.93
C ILE A 226 -7.72 -4.67 -7.16
N PHE A 227 -7.85 -3.91 -8.25
CA PHE A 227 -8.43 -4.42 -9.51
C PHE A 227 -7.70 -5.68 -10.01
N ASN A 228 -6.36 -5.67 -10.00
CA ASN A 228 -5.58 -6.85 -10.43
C ASN A 228 -5.66 -7.95 -9.37
N TRP A 229 -5.31 -7.63 -8.13
CA TRP A 229 -5.19 -8.60 -7.04
C TRP A 229 -6.51 -9.33 -6.75
N CYS A 230 -7.66 -8.66 -6.84
CA CYS A 230 -8.95 -9.33 -6.58
C CYS A 230 -9.28 -10.42 -7.62
N GLN A 231 -8.72 -10.34 -8.84
CA GLN A 231 -8.84 -11.37 -9.86
C GLN A 231 -7.81 -12.48 -9.64
N ASP A 232 -6.58 -12.13 -9.22
CA ASP A 232 -5.59 -13.12 -8.79
C ASP A 232 -6.14 -13.95 -7.63
N PHE A 233 -6.81 -13.33 -6.66
CA PHE A 233 -7.43 -14.05 -5.54
C PHE A 233 -8.49 -15.05 -6.01
N GLU A 234 -9.37 -14.66 -6.93
CA GLU A 234 -10.35 -15.57 -7.52
C GLU A 234 -9.67 -16.76 -8.24
N MET A 235 -8.67 -16.46 -9.06
CA MET A 235 -7.93 -17.46 -9.82
C MET A 235 -7.18 -18.44 -8.90
N GLU A 236 -6.51 -17.94 -7.85
CA GLU A 236 -5.75 -18.79 -6.93
C GLU A 236 -6.67 -19.61 -6.00
N LEU A 237 -7.89 -19.15 -5.73
CA LEU A 237 -8.91 -20.01 -5.10
C LEU A 237 -9.27 -21.20 -6.02
N ALA A 238 -9.30 -21.00 -7.34
CA ALA A 238 -9.50 -22.09 -8.29
C ALA A 238 -8.30 -23.05 -8.33
N ASN A 239 -7.08 -22.52 -8.31
CA ASN A 239 -5.85 -23.32 -8.28
C ASN A 239 -5.78 -24.17 -7.00
N ALA A 240 -6.05 -23.57 -5.85
CA ALA A 240 -6.13 -24.27 -4.57
C ALA A 240 -7.22 -25.36 -4.58
N ALA A 241 -8.32 -25.12 -5.29
CA ALA A 241 -9.43 -26.07 -5.37
C ALA A 241 -9.12 -27.36 -6.14
N VAL A 242 -8.06 -27.36 -6.97
CA VAL A 242 -7.57 -28.58 -7.62
C VAL A 242 -7.01 -29.58 -6.59
N GLU A 243 -6.42 -29.09 -5.51
CA GLU A 243 -5.85 -29.91 -4.43
C GLU A 243 -6.86 -30.16 -3.30
N ASP A 244 -7.70 -29.18 -2.99
CA ASP A 244 -8.78 -29.29 -2.01
C ASP A 244 -10.07 -28.62 -2.51
N ASN A 245 -11.04 -29.44 -2.92
CA ASN A 245 -12.33 -29.01 -3.43
C ASN A 245 -13.10 -28.05 -2.48
N SER A 246 -12.76 -27.99 -1.18
CA SER A 246 -13.37 -27.01 -0.25
C SER A 246 -13.14 -25.56 -0.69
N PHE A 247 -12.08 -25.28 -1.46
CA PHE A 247 -11.82 -23.96 -2.01
C PHE A 247 -12.80 -23.54 -3.12
N TYR A 248 -13.47 -24.47 -3.82
CA TYR A 248 -14.56 -24.09 -4.73
C TYR A 248 -15.71 -23.40 -3.99
N LEU A 249 -16.04 -23.83 -2.76
CA LEU A 249 -17.05 -23.17 -1.93
C LEU A 249 -16.59 -21.77 -1.51
N LYS A 250 -15.29 -21.59 -1.22
CA LYS A 250 -14.71 -20.27 -0.92
C LYS A 250 -14.72 -19.36 -2.15
N ARG A 251 -14.38 -19.87 -3.33
CA ARG A 251 -14.45 -19.15 -4.62
C ARG A 251 -15.86 -18.68 -4.93
N ILE A 252 -16.86 -19.55 -4.78
CA ILE A 252 -18.28 -19.19 -4.95
C ILE A 252 -18.65 -18.02 -4.03
N LYS A 253 -18.40 -18.16 -2.72
CA LYS A 253 -18.70 -17.11 -1.74
C LYS A 253 -18.00 -15.80 -2.10
N TYR A 254 -16.72 -15.86 -2.45
CA TYR A 254 -15.93 -14.69 -2.82
C TYR A 254 -16.49 -13.97 -4.05
N CYS A 255 -16.79 -14.71 -5.14
CA CYS A 255 -17.37 -14.14 -6.36
C CYS A 255 -18.74 -13.49 -6.10
N GLN A 256 -19.60 -14.15 -5.31
CA GLN A 256 -20.89 -13.60 -4.91
C GLN A 256 -20.75 -12.33 -4.08
N ASP A 257 -19.84 -12.33 -3.10
CA ASP A 257 -19.56 -11.17 -2.25
C ASP A 257 -18.97 -10.02 -3.07
N PHE A 258 -18.06 -10.29 -4.00
CA PHE A 258 -17.52 -9.29 -4.92
C PHE A 258 -18.64 -8.61 -5.72
N CYS A 259 -19.48 -9.40 -6.40
CA CYS A 259 -20.59 -8.89 -7.21
C CYS A 259 -21.61 -8.11 -6.38
N ARG A 260 -21.86 -8.53 -5.14
CA ARG A 260 -22.79 -7.87 -4.22
C ARG A 260 -22.25 -6.56 -3.66
N ILE A 261 -20.96 -6.52 -3.30
CA ILE A 261 -20.34 -5.36 -2.66
C ILE A 261 -19.95 -4.30 -3.70
N LEU A 262 -19.43 -4.73 -4.85
CA LEU A 262 -18.90 -3.88 -5.93
C LEU A 262 -19.65 -4.07 -7.28
N PRO A 263 -20.99 -3.96 -7.32
CA PRO A 263 -21.81 -4.26 -8.50
C PRO A 263 -21.58 -3.30 -9.68
N HIS A 264 -20.97 -2.13 -9.45
CA HIS A 264 -20.69 -1.13 -10.48
C HIS A 264 -19.24 -1.20 -10.98
N SER A 265 -18.54 -2.31 -10.73
CA SER A 265 -17.25 -2.59 -11.35
C SER A 265 -17.39 -2.81 -12.86
N ASP A 266 -16.27 -2.75 -13.59
CA ASP A 266 -16.27 -2.93 -15.03
C ASP A 266 -16.92 -4.27 -15.43
N GLU A 267 -17.74 -4.27 -16.46
CA GLU A 267 -18.56 -5.42 -16.85
C GLU A 267 -17.74 -6.68 -17.12
N SER A 268 -16.49 -6.53 -17.58
CA SER A 268 -15.55 -7.65 -17.76
C SER A 268 -15.26 -8.38 -16.45
N ILE A 269 -14.97 -7.65 -15.36
CA ILE A 269 -14.65 -8.29 -14.08
C ILE A 269 -15.89 -8.94 -13.46
N ILE A 270 -17.05 -8.31 -13.57
CA ILE A 270 -18.32 -8.87 -13.08
C ILE A 270 -18.64 -10.18 -13.81
N ARG A 271 -18.52 -10.20 -15.14
CA ARG A 271 -18.71 -11.44 -15.91
C ARG A 271 -17.67 -12.52 -15.58
N ASN A 272 -16.43 -12.14 -15.28
CA ASN A 272 -15.41 -13.10 -14.86
C ASN A 272 -15.77 -13.72 -13.51
N MET A 273 -16.23 -12.92 -12.54
CA MET A 273 -16.68 -13.44 -11.23
C MET A 273 -17.91 -14.36 -11.37
N ILE A 274 -18.89 -14.00 -12.20
CA ILE A 274 -20.07 -14.85 -12.46
C ILE A 274 -19.65 -16.16 -13.14
N ARG A 275 -18.72 -16.10 -14.10
CA ARG A 275 -18.19 -17.31 -14.76
C ARG A 275 -17.45 -18.19 -13.77
N ALA A 276 -16.59 -17.61 -12.93
CA ALA A 276 -15.84 -18.32 -11.91
C ALA A 276 -16.76 -19.02 -10.89
N GLU A 277 -17.85 -18.36 -10.50
CA GLU A 277 -18.90 -18.96 -9.68
C GLU A 277 -19.54 -20.16 -10.38
N ALA A 278 -19.95 -20.00 -11.65
CA ALA A 278 -20.57 -21.07 -12.44
C ALA A 278 -19.64 -22.28 -12.65
N GLU A 279 -18.37 -22.02 -12.98
CA GLU A 279 -17.33 -23.05 -13.09
C GLU A 279 -17.18 -23.82 -11.78
N SER A 280 -17.14 -23.11 -10.65
CA SER A 280 -17.02 -23.74 -9.33
C SER A 280 -18.21 -24.63 -8.98
N TYR A 281 -19.45 -24.23 -9.34
CA TYR A 281 -20.61 -25.12 -9.21
C TYR A 281 -20.52 -26.36 -10.11
N ALA A 282 -20.04 -26.20 -11.35
CA ALA A 282 -19.87 -27.32 -12.27
C ALA A 282 -18.85 -28.35 -11.75
N GLU A 283 -17.72 -27.89 -11.21
CA GLU A 283 -16.69 -28.75 -10.60
C GLU A 283 -17.22 -29.47 -9.34
N LEU A 284 -18.15 -28.86 -8.62
CA LEU A 284 -18.86 -29.49 -7.50
C LEU A 284 -20.04 -30.39 -7.95
N GLY A 285 -20.29 -30.53 -9.26
CA GLY A 285 -21.32 -31.39 -9.84
C GLY A 285 -22.71 -30.74 -9.99
N ASP A 286 -22.89 -29.47 -9.63
CA ASP A 286 -24.14 -28.72 -9.79
C ASP A 286 -24.22 -28.03 -11.16
N MET A 287 -24.43 -28.84 -12.19
CA MET A 287 -24.54 -28.36 -13.57
C MET A 287 -25.79 -27.52 -13.83
N GLU A 288 -26.82 -27.62 -12.98
CA GLU A 288 -28.06 -26.85 -13.12
C GLU A 288 -27.81 -25.39 -12.74
N THR A 289 -27.24 -25.17 -11.55
CA THR A 289 -26.89 -23.83 -11.06
C THR A 289 -25.85 -23.17 -11.98
N ALA A 290 -24.83 -23.91 -12.40
CA ALA A 290 -23.81 -23.41 -13.33
C ALA A 290 -24.41 -22.87 -14.64
N LYS A 291 -25.31 -23.63 -15.28
CA LYS A 291 -25.98 -23.20 -16.53
C LYS A 291 -26.87 -21.99 -16.33
N LYS A 292 -27.57 -21.91 -15.20
CA LYS A 292 -28.46 -20.79 -14.89
C LYS A 292 -27.69 -19.48 -14.77
N LEU A 293 -26.51 -19.51 -14.14
CA LEU A 293 -25.64 -18.34 -14.01
C LEU A 293 -25.11 -17.84 -15.35
N LEU A 294 -24.78 -18.73 -16.29
CA LEU A 294 -24.26 -18.37 -17.61
C LEU A 294 -25.33 -17.89 -18.61
N GLN A 295 -26.61 -18.01 -18.26
CA GLN A 295 -27.74 -17.57 -19.09
C GLN A 295 -28.29 -16.19 -18.72
N GLY A 296 -27.89 -15.64 -17.56
CA GLY A 296 -28.27 -14.31 -17.08
C GLY A 296 -27.27 -13.23 -17.48
#